data_AF-A0A0P1EV21-F1
#
_entry.id   AF-A0A0P1EV21-F1
#
_cell.length_a   1.000
_cell.length_b   1.000
_cell.length_c   1.000
_cell.angle_alpha   90.00
_cell.angle_beta   90.00
_cell.angle_gamma   90.00
#
_symmetry.space_group_name_H-M   'P 1'
#
loop_
_entity.id
_entity.type
_entity.pdbx_description
1 polymer ?
#
loop_
_entity_poly.entity_id
_entity_poly.type
_entity_poly.pdbx_seq_one_letter_code
_entity_poly.pdbx_strand_id
1 'polypeptide(L)'
;MTRLFLALTLMCVFCLPVSQGKAQDVIIHSNRSVLQQVKDFELKGDAKSGFRQFRRKAEYFGTIYVNRSERLTGSFSNANTKFLADYYARAACHAQSKNPQYCVLYARVLPKDYDPNAQGETLSRDANKEFQEYSRLQNKGRFGAFAASDNGAVGYSWAEASKSAAEKHALKRCAKSARTILRKTPDHLKPAVSSPARQGCRLIHWAD
;
A
#
# COMPACT_ATOMS: atom_id res chain seq x y z
N MET A 1 16.55 -18.67 62.13
CA MET A 1 15.29 -19.25 61.58
C MET A 1 14.75 -18.28 60.54
N THR A 2 15.05 -18.49 59.26
CA THR A 2 14.54 -17.61 58.20
C THR A 2 14.21 -18.49 56.99
N ARG A 3 12.91 -18.51 56.65
CA ARG A 3 12.30 -19.44 55.69
C ARG A 3 12.52 -18.98 54.25
N LEU A 4 12.98 -19.90 53.42
CA LEU A 4 13.13 -19.78 51.98
C LEU A 4 11.76 -20.07 51.32
N PHE A 5 11.17 -19.09 50.63
CA PHE A 5 9.97 -19.30 49.81
C PHE A 5 10.39 -19.50 48.35
N LEU A 6 10.26 -20.74 47.87
CA LEU A 6 10.41 -21.11 46.47
C LEU A 6 9.09 -20.79 45.75
N ALA A 7 9.07 -19.76 44.90
CA ALA A 7 7.92 -19.46 44.05
C ALA A 7 8.04 -20.25 42.74
N LEU A 8 7.17 -21.23 42.57
CA LEU A 8 7.07 -22.07 41.37
C LEU A 8 6.29 -21.32 40.28
N THR A 9 6.97 -20.70 39.33
CA THR A 9 6.34 -19.98 38.21
C THR A 9 5.91 -20.99 37.14
N LEU A 10 4.61 -21.31 37.12
CA LEU A 10 3.98 -22.15 36.10
C LEU A 10 3.93 -21.38 34.76
N MET A 11 4.84 -21.71 33.85
CA MET A 11 4.94 -21.10 32.52
C MET A 11 3.83 -21.66 31.61
N CYS A 12 2.63 -21.08 31.65
CA CYS A 12 1.55 -21.38 30.70
C CYS A 12 1.97 -20.95 29.29
N VAL A 13 2.39 -21.90 28.47
CA VAL A 13 2.58 -21.72 27.03
C VAL A 13 1.20 -21.52 26.39
N PHE A 14 0.80 -20.26 26.21
CA PHE A 14 -0.34 -19.91 25.38
C PHE A 14 -0.02 -20.25 23.93
N CYS A 15 -0.49 -21.42 23.48
CA CYS A 15 -0.59 -21.73 22.05
C CYS A 15 -1.59 -20.77 21.41
N LEU A 16 -1.09 -19.61 20.96
CA LEU A 16 -1.88 -18.69 20.15
C LEU A 16 -2.27 -19.43 18.86
N PRO A 17 -3.57 -19.48 18.50
CA PRO A 17 -3.98 -20.08 17.25
C PRO A 17 -3.32 -19.31 16.11
N VAL A 18 -2.48 -20.01 15.33
CA VAL A 18 -1.93 -19.51 14.08
C VAL A 18 -3.12 -19.28 13.16
N SER A 19 -3.56 -18.03 13.07
CA SER A 19 -4.61 -17.62 12.14
C SER A 19 -4.06 -17.84 10.74
N GLN A 20 -4.42 -18.96 10.12
CA GLN A 20 -4.25 -19.15 8.68
C GLN A 20 -5.10 -18.07 8.01
N GLY A 21 -4.47 -16.96 7.64
CA GLY A 21 -5.13 -15.88 6.93
C GLY A 21 -5.72 -16.43 5.66
N LYS A 22 -7.05 -16.57 5.61
CA LYS A 22 -7.77 -16.80 4.38
C LYS A 22 -7.40 -15.67 3.43
N ALA A 23 -7.13 -15.97 2.15
CA ALA A 23 -7.00 -14.90 1.18
C ALA A 23 -8.27 -14.07 1.23
N GLN A 24 -8.08 -12.76 1.21
CA GLN A 24 -9.15 -11.80 1.15
C GLN A 24 -9.49 -11.58 -0.31
N ASP A 25 -10.75 -11.30 -0.61
CA ASP A 25 -11.14 -10.95 -1.97
C ASP A 25 -10.39 -9.68 -2.41
N VAL A 26 -9.90 -9.68 -3.65
CA VAL A 26 -9.27 -8.51 -4.25
C VAL A 26 -10.36 -7.65 -4.88
N ILE A 27 -10.51 -6.42 -4.37
CA ILE A 27 -11.50 -5.48 -4.89
C ILE A 27 -10.91 -4.81 -6.13
N ILE A 28 -11.46 -5.17 -7.29
CA ILE A 28 -11.13 -4.54 -8.57
C ILE A 28 -12.02 -3.31 -8.74
N HIS A 29 -11.45 -2.12 -8.56
CA HIS A 29 -12.16 -0.88 -8.87
C HIS A 29 -12.07 -0.51 -10.36
N SER A 30 -12.99 0.36 -10.80
CA SER A 30 -12.97 0.92 -12.15
C SER A 30 -11.71 1.76 -12.42
N ASN A 31 -11.34 1.83 -13.70
CA ASN A 31 -10.23 2.68 -14.17
C ASN A 31 -10.52 4.19 -14.08
N ARG A 32 -11.73 4.60 -13.66
CA ARG A 32 -12.11 6.01 -13.52
C ARG A 32 -11.83 6.46 -12.10
N SER A 33 -11.29 7.66 -11.96
CA SER A 33 -11.03 8.25 -10.66
C SER A 33 -11.71 9.61 -10.54
N VAL A 34 -12.05 9.97 -9.31
CA VAL A 34 -12.67 11.25 -8.96
C VAL A 34 -11.73 12.00 -8.04
N LEU A 35 -11.49 13.28 -8.37
CA LEU A 35 -10.77 14.20 -7.49
C LEU A 35 -11.74 14.72 -6.44
N GLN A 36 -11.44 14.44 -5.18
CA GLN A 36 -12.12 15.01 -4.02
C GLN A 36 -11.24 16.10 -3.40
N GLN A 37 -11.66 17.35 -3.52
CA GLN A 37 -11.01 18.45 -2.82
C GLN A 37 -11.51 18.51 -1.38
N VAL A 38 -10.60 18.50 -0.41
CA VAL A 38 -10.88 18.45 1.04
C VAL A 38 -10.80 19.83 1.69
N LYS A 39 -9.95 20.71 1.15
CA LYS A 39 -9.82 22.12 1.56
C LYS A 39 -9.98 23.04 0.35
N ASP A 40 -10.57 24.20 0.56
CA ASP A 40 -10.98 25.14 -0.49
C ASP A 40 -10.19 26.46 -0.51
N PHE A 41 -9.20 26.61 0.38
CA PHE A 41 -8.35 27.79 0.36
C PHE A 41 -7.55 27.91 -0.93
N GLU A 42 -7.37 29.15 -1.40
CA GLU A 42 -6.62 29.41 -2.61
C GLU A 42 -5.14 29.00 -2.46
N LEU A 43 -4.64 28.23 -3.43
CA LEU A 43 -3.23 27.91 -3.56
C LEU A 43 -2.49 28.98 -4.35
N LYS A 44 -1.28 29.32 -3.91
CA LYS A 44 -0.39 30.30 -4.55
C LYS A 44 0.98 29.69 -4.82
N GLY A 45 1.71 30.26 -5.78
CA GLY A 45 3.08 29.85 -6.12
C GLY A 45 3.21 28.35 -6.42
N ASP A 46 4.26 27.74 -5.88
CA ASP A 46 4.60 26.33 -6.14
C ASP A 46 3.51 25.37 -5.66
N ALA A 47 2.75 25.71 -4.62
CA ALA A 47 1.62 24.90 -4.18
C ALA A 47 0.53 24.77 -5.25
N LYS A 48 0.25 25.86 -5.97
CA LYS A 48 -0.72 25.88 -7.08
C LYS A 48 -0.22 25.03 -8.24
N SER A 49 1.05 25.15 -8.58
CA SER A 49 1.70 24.36 -9.64
C SER A 49 1.73 22.87 -9.28
N GLY A 50 2.11 22.53 -8.05
CA GLY A 50 2.11 21.18 -7.51
C GLY A 50 0.72 20.54 -7.53
N PHE A 51 -0.31 21.28 -7.12
CA PHE A 51 -1.69 20.79 -7.21
C PHE A 51 -2.16 20.59 -8.65
N ARG A 52 -1.81 21.48 -9.57
CA ARG A 52 -2.11 21.29 -11.00
C ARG A 52 -1.44 20.03 -11.55
N GLN A 53 -0.18 19.78 -11.19
CA GLN A 53 0.54 18.57 -11.58
C GLN A 53 -0.10 17.32 -10.97
N PHE A 54 -0.42 17.35 -9.68
CA PHE A 54 -1.13 16.28 -8.99
C PHE A 54 -2.44 15.98 -9.71
N ARG A 55 -3.31 16.97 -9.95
CA ARG A 55 -4.58 16.75 -10.65
C ARG A 55 -4.44 16.12 -12.04
N ARG A 56 -3.34 16.41 -12.75
CA ARG A 56 -3.08 15.84 -14.09
C ARG A 56 -2.54 14.42 -14.06
N LYS A 57 -1.74 14.07 -13.04
CA LYS A 57 -1.00 12.80 -12.97
C LYS A 57 -1.53 11.82 -11.92
N ALA A 58 -2.36 12.30 -11.00
CA ALA A 58 -2.88 11.49 -9.93
C ALA A 58 -3.91 10.54 -10.50
N GLU A 59 -3.55 9.27 -10.48
CA GLU A 59 -4.43 8.18 -10.85
C GLU A 59 -4.77 7.41 -9.59
N TYR A 60 -6.02 6.96 -9.52
CA TYR A 60 -6.46 6.01 -8.50
C TYR A 60 -6.30 6.57 -7.07
N PHE A 61 -5.92 5.77 -6.07
CA PHE A 61 -5.63 6.29 -4.73
C PHE A 61 -4.41 7.22 -4.74
N GLY A 62 -4.68 8.51 -4.71
CA GLY A 62 -3.68 9.56 -4.62
C GLY A 62 -4.05 10.61 -3.60
N THR A 63 -3.06 11.24 -2.99
CA THR A 63 -3.26 12.30 -2.00
C THR A 63 -2.25 13.41 -2.21
N ILE A 64 -2.67 14.64 -1.93
CA ILE A 64 -1.78 15.81 -1.85
C ILE A 64 -1.98 16.54 -0.51
N TYR A 65 -0.87 16.74 0.19
CA TYR A 65 -0.73 17.62 1.34
C TYR A 65 -0.08 18.93 0.90
N VAL A 66 -0.50 20.02 1.50
CA VAL A 66 -0.02 21.37 1.20
C VAL A 66 0.41 22.04 2.50
N ASN A 67 1.58 22.68 2.49
CA ASN A 67 1.93 23.69 3.48
C ASN A 67 1.74 25.07 2.85
N ARG A 68 0.74 25.82 3.33
CA ARG A 68 0.35 27.11 2.73
C ARG A 68 1.36 28.21 3.00
N SER A 69 1.96 28.28 4.19
CA SER A 69 2.93 29.33 4.53
C SER A 69 4.21 29.19 3.71
N GLU A 70 4.63 27.96 3.45
CA GLU A 70 5.84 27.65 2.69
C GLU A 70 5.57 27.43 1.19
N ARG A 71 4.29 27.46 0.78
CA ARG A 71 3.84 27.29 -0.61
C ARG A 71 4.34 25.99 -1.26
N LEU A 72 4.51 24.93 -0.49
CA LEU A 72 4.99 23.63 -0.99
C LEU A 72 3.92 22.55 -0.93
N THR A 73 4.19 21.42 -1.59
CA THR A 73 3.29 20.26 -1.61
C THR A 73 4.06 18.96 -1.42
N GLY A 74 3.46 18.01 -0.71
CA GLY A 74 3.82 16.60 -0.78
C GLY A 74 2.69 15.83 -1.43
N SER A 75 2.97 15.04 -2.47
CA SER A 75 1.94 14.24 -3.13
C SER A 75 2.42 12.82 -3.39
N PHE A 76 1.47 11.89 -3.40
CA PHE A 76 1.68 10.51 -3.78
C PHE A 76 0.46 10.03 -4.57
N SER A 77 0.65 9.12 -5.52
CA SER A 77 -0.42 8.62 -6.40
C SER A 77 -0.20 7.14 -6.65
N ASN A 78 -1.25 6.46 -7.13
CA ASN A 78 -1.19 5.03 -7.43
C ASN A 78 -0.80 4.17 -6.20
N ALA A 79 -1.26 4.53 -5.01
CA ALA A 79 -1.11 3.67 -3.84
C ALA A 79 -2.11 2.50 -3.89
N ASN A 80 -1.84 1.43 -3.13
CA ASN A 80 -2.78 0.32 -3.02
C ASN A 80 -4.05 0.70 -2.27
N THR A 81 -3.93 1.58 -1.27
CA THR A 81 -5.05 2.03 -0.44
C THR A 81 -5.03 3.54 -0.25
N LYS A 82 -6.19 4.13 0.06
CA LYS A 82 -6.31 5.54 0.47
C LYS A 82 -5.39 5.86 1.66
N PHE A 83 -5.30 4.97 2.64
CA PHE A 83 -4.46 5.17 3.83
C PHE A 83 -2.98 5.32 3.46
N LEU A 84 -2.48 4.45 2.55
CA LEU A 84 -1.10 4.51 2.10
C LEU A 84 -0.83 5.78 1.28
N ALA A 85 -1.76 6.20 0.42
CA ALA A 85 -1.67 7.48 -0.28
C ALA A 85 -1.56 8.66 0.69
N ASP A 86 -2.43 8.71 1.71
CA ASP A 86 -2.42 9.75 2.75
C ASP A 86 -1.08 9.77 3.51
N TYR A 87 -0.59 8.59 3.89
CA TYR A 87 0.67 8.46 4.62
C TYR A 87 1.87 8.95 3.80
N TYR A 88 2.02 8.47 2.55
CA TYR A 88 3.17 8.83 1.72
C TYR A 88 3.15 10.30 1.31
N ALA A 89 1.98 10.85 0.96
CA ALA A 89 1.84 12.26 0.62
C ALA A 89 2.16 13.17 1.81
N ARG A 90 1.72 12.80 3.02
CA ARG A 90 2.06 13.52 4.25
C ARG A 90 3.57 13.48 4.51
N ALA A 91 4.17 12.30 4.45
CA ALA A 91 5.62 12.13 4.63
C ALA A 91 6.42 12.96 3.63
N ALA A 92 5.99 13.01 2.36
CA ALA A 92 6.61 13.86 1.35
C ALA A 92 6.55 15.35 1.71
N CYS A 93 5.40 15.83 2.21
CA CYS A 93 5.24 17.22 2.61
C CYS A 93 6.12 17.54 3.82
N HIS A 94 6.11 16.66 4.83
CA HIS A 94 6.91 16.81 6.04
C HIS A 94 8.41 16.85 5.73
N ALA A 95 8.89 16.01 4.81
CA ALA A 95 10.29 15.94 4.43
C ALA A 95 10.80 17.22 3.75
N GLN A 96 9.91 17.99 3.10
CA GLN A 96 10.26 19.22 2.40
C GLN A 96 10.01 20.47 3.25
N SER A 97 9.23 20.35 4.32
CA SER A 97 8.75 21.49 5.09
C SER A 97 9.61 21.82 6.30
N LYS A 98 9.82 23.11 6.55
CA LYS A 98 10.42 23.61 7.80
C LYS A 98 9.45 23.53 8.97
N ASN A 99 8.15 23.58 8.70
CA ASN A 99 7.06 23.48 9.68
C ASN A 99 6.09 22.34 9.30
N PRO A 100 6.48 21.07 9.52
CA PRO A 100 5.68 19.90 9.11
C PRO A 100 4.23 19.91 9.62
N GLN A 101 3.97 20.52 10.78
CA GLN A 101 2.63 20.65 11.36
C GLN A 101 1.66 21.47 10.50
N TYR A 102 2.16 22.28 9.56
CA TYR A 102 1.34 23.05 8.62
C TYR A 102 1.04 22.29 7.32
N CYS A 103 1.56 21.08 7.16
CA CYS A 103 1.15 20.19 6.08
C CYS A 103 -0.27 19.68 6.31
N VAL A 104 -1.23 20.23 5.57
CA VAL A 104 -2.64 19.84 5.65
C VAL A 104 -3.06 19.07 4.40
N LEU A 105 -3.95 18.10 4.58
CA LEU A 105 -4.58 17.39 3.47
C LEU A 105 -5.40 18.38 2.64
N TYR A 106 -5.05 18.53 1.36
CA TYR A 106 -5.74 19.46 0.47
C TYR A 106 -6.72 18.75 -0.47
N ALA A 107 -6.31 17.66 -1.10
CA ALA A 107 -7.16 16.88 -2.00
C ALA A 107 -6.75 15.40 -2.04
N ARG A 108 -7.67 14.57 -2.51
CA ARG A 108 -7.47 13.15 -2.80
C ARG A 108 -8.00 12.81 -4.18
N VAL A 109 -7.46 11.76 -4.78
CA VAL A 109 -8.05 11.06 -5.91
C VAL A 109 -8.42 9.67 -5.40
N LEU A 110 -9.63 9.23 -5.75
CA LEU A 110 -10.18 7.93 -5.37
C LEU A 110 -10.77 7.27 -6.61
N PRO A 111 -10.82 5.92 -6.68
CA PRO A 111 -11.65 5.24 -7.67
C PRO A 111 -13.12 5.72 -7.60
N LYS A 112 -13.80 5.84 -8.74
CA LYS A 112 -15.18 6.35 -8.80
C LYS A 112 -16.16 5.51 -7.97
N ASP A 113 -15.90 4.22 -7.91
CA ASP A 113 -16.64 3.15 -7.25
C ASP A 113 -16.00 2.74 -5.92
N TYR A 114 -15.20 3.62 -5.31
CA TYR A 114 -14.61 3.36 -4.00
C TYR A 114 -15.69 3.36 -2.91
N ASP A 115 -15.81 2.23 -2.22
CA ASP A 115 -16.61 2.09 -1.01
C ASP A 115 -15.67 1.94 0.21
N PRO A 116 -15.69 2.89 1.17
CA PRO A 116 -14.86 2.79 2.37
C PRO A 116 -15.25 1.62 3.29
N ASN A 117 -16.42 1.00 3.10
CA ASN A 117 -16.90 -0.12 3.89
C ASN A 117 -16.70 -1.48 3.20
N ALA A 118 -16.21 -1.49 1.96
CA ALA A 118 -15.95 -2.74 1.26
C ALA A 118 -14.87 -3.55 1.99
N GLN A 119 -15.12 -4.84 2.15
CA GLN A 119 -14.17 -5.78 2.73
C GLN A 119 -13.33 -6.39 1.61
N GLY A 120 -12.02 -6.42 1.81
CA GLY A 120 -11.09 -6.99 0.84
C GLY A 120 -9.85 -6.13 0.63
N GLU A 121 -8.93 -6.67 -0.17
CA GLU A 121 -7.70 -5.99 -0.51
C GLU A 121 -7.91 -5.07 -1.70
N THR A 122 -7.49 -3.82 -1.54
CA THR A 122 -7.47 -2.85 -2.63
C THR A 122 -6.06 -2.78 -3.21
N LEU A 123 -5.99 -2.64 -4.52
CA LEU A 123 -4.74 -2.60 -5.27
C LEU A 123 -4.63 -1.28 -6.02
N SER A 124 -3.40 -0.81 -6.25
CA SER A 124 -3.14 0.33 -7.13
C SER A 124 -3.63 0.05 -8.55
N ARG A 125 -3.70 1.07 -9.41
CA ARG A 125 -4.12 0.87 -10.80
C ARG A 125 -3.18 -0.09 -11.53
N ASP A 126 -1.87 0.03 -11.30
CA ASP A 126 -0.91 -0.84 -11.96
C ASP A 126 -0.94 -2.26 -11.38
N ALA A 127 -1.10 -2.40 -10.06
CA ALA A 127 -1.30 -3.70 -9.43
C ALA A 127 -2.59 -4.39 -9.92
N ASN A 128 -3.67 -3.64 -10.16
CA ASN A 128 -4.90 -4.16 -10.75
C ASN A 128 -4.69 -4.70 -12.17
N LYS A 129 -3.92 -3.99 -13.01
CA LYS A 129 -3.59 -4.49 -14.36
C LYS A 129 -2.82 -5.82 -14.28
N GLU A 130 -1.85 -5.91 -13.37
CA GLU A 130 -1.11 -7.15 -13.15
C GLU A 130 -2.01 -8.27 -12.60
N PHE A 131 -2.96 -7.95 -11.72
CA PHE A 131 -3.93 -8.91 -11.20
C PHE A 131 -4.85 -9.44 -12.29
N GLN A 132 -5.37 -8.58 -13.16
CA GLN A 132 -6.19 -8.98 -14.31
C GLN A 132 -5.42 -9.88 -15.28
N GLU A 133 -4.15 -9.55 -15.54
CA GLU A 133 -3.28 -10.39 -16.38
C GLU A 133 -3.02 -11.75 -15.74
N TYR A 134 -2.72 -11.79 -14.44
CA TYR A 134 -2.63 -13.03 -13.67
C TYR A 134 -3.89 -13.88 -13.79
N SER A 135 -5.08 -13.30 -13.58
CA SER A 135 -6.35 -14.01 -13.69
C SER A 135 -6.59 -14.56 -15.09
N ARG A 136 -6.18 -13.82 -16.13
CA ARG A 136 -6.30 -14.23 -17.54
C ARG A 136 -5.35 -15.39 -17.90
N LEU A 137 -4.14 -15.40 -17.34
CA LEU A 137 -3.12 -16.42 -17.60
C LEU A 137 -3.34 -17.72 -16.84
N GLN A 138 -4.28 -17.75 -15.89
CA GLN A 138 -4.52 -18.90 -15.04
C GLN A 138 -5.18 -20.05 -15.81
N ASN A 139 -4.59 -21.24 -15.70
CA ASN A 139 -5.10 -22.47 -16.31
C ASN A 139 -5.93 -23.27 -15.32
N LYS A 140 -7.05 -23.85 -15.78
CA LYS A 140 -7.87 -24.76 -14.97
C LYS A 140 -7.06 -26.00 -14.55
N GLY A 141 -7.18 -26.40 -13.29
CA GLY A 141 -6.49 -27.59 -12.75
C GLY A 141 -5.00 -27.36 -12.48
N ARG A 142 -4.58 -26.10 -12.37
CA ARG A 142 -3.21 -25.70 -12.03
C ARG A 142 -3.28 -24.63 -10.96
N PHE A 143 -2.22 -24.47 -10.18
CA PHE A 143 -2.19 -23.52 -9.07
C PHE A 143 -1.64 -22.15 -9.52
N GLY A 144 -2.21 -21.08 -8.98
CA GLY A 144 -1.74 -19.72 -9.17
C GLY A 144 -1.81 -18.95 -7.86
N ALA A 145 -0.93 -17.97 -7.68
CA ALA A 145 -0.91 -17.13 -6.49
C ALA A 145 -0.53 -15.69 -6.84
N PHE A 146 -1.12 -14.74 -6.14
CA PHE A 146 -0.81 -13.32 -6.26
C PHE A 146 -0.38 -12.75 -4.91
N ALA A 147 0.75 -12.06 -4.90
CA ALA A 147 1.32 -11.41 -3.73
C ALA A 147 1.44 -9.90 -3.95
N ALA A 148 1.25 -9.13 -2.88
CA ALA A 148 1.43 -7.70 -2.86
C ALA A 148 2.10 -7.22 -1.56
N SER A 149 2.65 -6.01 -1.59
CA SER A 149 3.14 -5.29 -0.41
C SER A 149 2.68 -3.83 -0.41
N ASP A 150 2.71 -3.18 0.75
CA ASP A 150 2.17 -1.82 0.94
C ASP A 150 3.01 -0.72 0.26
N ASN A 151 4.23 -1.01 -0.17
CA ASN A 151 5.02 -0.13 -1.02
C ASN A 151 4.55 -0.14 -2.50
N GLY A 152 3.51 -0.92 -2.84
CA GLY A 152 2.95 -1.02 -4.19
C GLY A 152 3.56 -2.14 -5.04
N ALA A 153 4.50 -2.93 -4.51
CA ALA A 153 5.04 -4.05 -5.25
C ALA A 153 4.04 -5.20 -5.32
N VAL A 154 4.08 -5.90 -6.45
CA VAL A 154 3.31 -7.11 -6.70
C VAL A 154 4.19 -8.20 -7.31
N GLY A 155 3.70 -9.43 -7.24
CA GLY A 155 4.28 -10.56 -7.95
C GLY A 155 3.33 -11.73 -7.94
N TYR A 156 3.27 -12.44 -9.06
CA TYR A 156 2.34 -13.55 -9.23
C TYR A 156 2.98 -14.73 -9.96
N SER A 157 2.37 -15.90 -9.77
CA SER A 157 2.65 -17.15 -10.48
C SER A 157 1.32 -17.69 -11.01
N TRP A 158 1.39 -18.41 -12.11
CA TRP A 158 0.23 -19.00 -12.76
C TRP A 158 0.61 -20.37 -13.31
N ALA A 159 -0.39 -21.23 -13.46
CA ALA A 159 -0.23 -22.55 -14.06
C ALA A 159 0.84 -23.45 -13.40
N GLU A 160 1.06 -23.32 -12.10
CA GLU A 160 2.03 -24.10 -11.33
C GLU A 160 1.52 -25.51 -11.00
N ALA A 161 2.43 -26.45 -10.78
CA ALA A 161 2.09 -27.86 -10.52
C ALA A 161 1.60 -28.11 -9.09
N SER A 162 1.90 -27.20 -8.15
CA SER A 162 1.47 -27.30 -6.77
C SER A 162 1.22 -25.93 -6.17
N LYS A 163 0.32 -25.87 -5.18
CA LYS A 163 0.01 -24.65 -4.42
C LYS A 163 1.26 -24.03 -3.80
N SER A 164 2.10 -24.84 -3.15
CA SER A 164 3.34 -24.35 -2.52
C SER A 164 4.32 -23.73 -3.53
N ALA A 165 4.44 -24.30 -4.74
CA ALA A 165 5.26 -23.71 -5.80
C ALA A 165 4.71 -22.34 -6.23
N ALA A 166 3.38 -22.24 -6.39
CA ALA A 166 2.72 -20.98 -6.74
C ALA A 166 3.00 -19.89 -5.71
N GLU A 167 2.76 -20.18 -4.43
CA GLU A 167 2.97 -19.23 -3.33
C GLU A 167 4.43 -18.75 -3.26
N LYS A 168 5.38 -19.70 -3.29
CA LYS A 168 6.81 -19.40 -3.24
C LYS A 168 7.25 -18.50 -4.40
N HIS A 169 6.77 -18.77 -5.61
CA HIS A 169 7.11 -17.98 -6.79
C HIS A 169 6.50 -16.58 -6.75
N ALA A 170 5.23 -16.45 -6.35
CA ALA A 170 4.55 -15.16 -6.20
C ALA A 170 5.27 -14.27 -5.18
N LEU A 171 5.54 -14.79 -3.98
CA LEU A 171 6.25 -14.08 -2.92
C LEU A 171 7.67 -13.67 -3.35
N LYS A 172 8.42 -14.57 -4.00
CA LYS A 172 9.76 -14.27 -4.51
C LYS A 172 9.75 -13.14 -5.54
N ARG A 173 8.78 -13.13 -6.46
CA ARG A 173 8.62 -12.08 -7.47
C ARG A 173 8.22 -10.75 -6.82
N CYS A 174 7.28 -10.76 -5.88
CA CYS A 174 6.89 -9.57 -5.13
C CYS A 174 8.09 -8.98 -4.38
N ALA A 175 8.87 -9.79 -3.65
CA ALA A 175 10.03 -9.30 -2.90
C ALA A 175 11.11 -8.68 -3.81
N LYS A 176 11.30 -9.23 -5.02
CA LYS A 176 12.18 -8.63 -6.04
C LYS A 176 11.63 -7.28 -6.53
N SER A 177 10.32 -7.19 -6.77
CA SER A 177 9.65 -5.95 -7.17
C SER A 177 9.74 -4.89 -6.05
N ALA A 178 9.50 -5.27 -4.78
CA ALA A 178 9.60 -4.40 -3.61
C ALA A 178 10.98 -3.73 -3.49
N ARG A 179 12.06 -4.52 -3.59
CA ARG A 179 13.43 -3.97 -3.62
C ARG A 179 13.67 -3.02 -4.79
N THR A 180 13.07 -3.30 -5.95
CA THR A 180 13.19 -2.42 -7.13
C THR A 180 12.49 -1.10 -6.92
N ILE A 181 11.27 -1.11 -6.37
CA ILE A 181 10.53 0.10 -6.01
C ILE A 181 11.32 0.91 -4.98
N LEU A 182 11.81 0.28 -3.91
CA LEU A 182 12.59 0.97 -2.89
C LEU A 182 13.84 1.66 -3.47
N ARG A 183 14.57 0.97 -4.36
CA ARG A 183 15.75 1.53 -5.03
C ARG A 183 15.43 2.74 -5.91
N LYS A 184 14.28 2.72 -6.59
CA LYS A 184 13.83 3.82 -7.46
C LYS A 184 13.10 4.94 -6.70
N THR A 185 12.77 4.74 -5.44
CA THR A 185 12.06 5.75 -4.64
C THR A 185 12.98 6.94 -4.36
N PRO A 186 12.51 8.19 -4.55
CA PRO A 186 13.28 9.38 -4.18
C PRO A 186 13.73 9.37 -2.72
N ASP A 187 14.92 9.89 -2.42
CA ASP A 187 15.51 9.81 -1.07
C ASP A 187 14.61 10.37 0.04
N HIS A 188 13.93 11.48 -0.22
CA HIS A 188 13.00 12.10 0.74
C HIS A 188 11.77 11.23 1.04
N LEU A 189 11.46 10.24 0.21
CA LEU A 189 10.37 9.27 0.42
C LEU A 189 10.86 7.91 0.92
N LYS A 190 12.17 7.60 0.79
CA LYS A 190 12.73 6.31 1.21
C LYS A 190 12.38 5.94 2.66
N PRO A 191 12.48 6.82 3.67
CA PRO A 191 12.10 6.48 5.04
C PRO A 191 10.63 6.07 5.18
N ALA A 192 9.75 6.65 4.37
CA ALA A 192 8.32 6.36 4.40
C ALA A 192 8.01 4.97 3.83
N VAL A 193 8.74 4.53 2.80
CA VAL A 193 8.49 3.26 2.10
C VAL A 193 9.36 2.10 2.62
N SER A 194 10.49 2.36 3.27
CA SER A 194 11.51 1.35 3.60
C SER A 194 11.19 0.49 4.83
N SER A 195 10.16 0.83 5.61
CA SER A 195 9.83 0.07 6.82
C SER A 195 9.58 -1.41 6.48
N PRO A 196 10.08 -2.37 7.28
CA PRO A 196 9.89 -3.80 7.02
C PRO A 196 8.43 -4.19 6.78
N ALA A 197 7.50 -3.62 7.53
CA ALA A 197 6.06 -3.84 7.36
C ALA A 197 5.56 -3.52 5.94
N ARG A 198 6.11 -2.47 5.29
CA ARG A 198 5.70 -2.05 3.94
C ARG A 198 6.40 -2.78 2.81
N GLN A 199 7.57 -3.33 3.09
CA GLN A 199 8.35 -4.14 2.15
C GLN A 199 7.93 -5.62 2.21
N GLY A 200 7.27 -6.03 3.29
CA GLY A 200 6.74 -7.38 3.48
C GLY A 200 5.71 -7.72 2.42
N CYS A 201 6.03 -8.72 1.60
CA CYS A 201 5.09 -9.30 0.65
C CYS A 201 4.22 -10.34 1.33
N ARG A 202 2.93 -10.31 1.03
CA ARG A 202 1.95 -11.29 1.50
C ARG A 202 1.09 -11.74 0.34
N LEU A 203 0.56 -12.95 0.44
CA LEU A 203 -0.40 -13.48 -0.50
C LEU A 203 -1.74 -12.79 -0.30
N ILE A 204 -2.36 -12.38 -1.39
CA ILE A 204 -3.68 -11.73 -1.38
C ILE A 204 -4.70 -12.50 -2.21
N HIS A 205 -4.27 -13.48 -3.00
CA HIS A 205 -5.16 -14.31 -3.81
C HIS A 205 -4.50 -15.65 -4.18
N TRP A 206 -5.32 -16.68 -4.34
CA TRP A 206 -4.95 -17.98 -4.92
C TRP A 206 -6.00 -18.42 -5.94
N ALA A 207 -5.56 -19.20 -6.92
CA ALA A 207 -6.41 -19.86 -7.89
C ALA A 207 -6.00 -21.33 -8.02
N ASP A 208 -7.00 -22.18 -8.23
CA ASP A 208 -6.91 -23.65 -8.25
C ASP A 208 -7.48 -24.20 -9.57
#